data_AF-A0A8T6RJG5-F1
#
_entry.id   AF-A0A8T6RJG5-F1
#
_cell.length_a   1.000
_cell.length_b   1.000
_cell.length_c   1.000
_cell.angle_alpha   90.00
_cell.angle_beta   90.00
_cell.angle_gamma   90.00
#
_symmetry.space_group_name_H-M   'P 1'
#
loop_
_entity.id
_entity.type
_entity.pdbx_description
1 polymer ?
#
loop_
_entity_poly.entity_id
_entity_poly.type
_entity_poly.pdbx_seq_one_letter_code
_entity_poly.pdbx_strand_id
1 'polypeptide(L)'
;MSSSFPCSLREIQELIKQCGNISELWDLKFDVPEFNNSNLGGLQKNRILGIFLWTKEKEKNSITTNEIKKEFEKFFNIEISRSNVSTYLNQLTHEGVLEKEKKGKIVDYKISHDPPMLFNRQPFWVVYNFCIYPSYVCRLSFFANKLTMAKVRNKEEMHVMELICINTIINRLDKCSICKYGNKEKHLKLKLQAEEYFKDKTKLIPNELKVYIEKLAELEIFGGEKIFSILNWPKITGKIMYFASKYKENLKNQEVLDQRMVEMKAT
;
A
#
# COMPACT_ATOMS: atom_id res chain seq x y z
N MET A 1 23.95 -4.64 4.15
CA MET A 1 23.48 -4.48 2.76
C MET A 1 21.97 -4.31 2.81
N SER A 2 21.47 -3.08 2.61
CA SER A 2 20.02 -2.86 2.50
C SER A 2 19.58 -3.28 1.10
N SER A 3 18.97 -4.46 0.98
CA SER A 3 18.23 -4.80 -0.24
C SER A 3 16.95 -3.97 -0.24
N SER A 4 17.03 -2.70 -0.67
CA SER A 4 15.85 -1.85 -0.76
C SER A 4 14.94 -2.43 -1.84
N PHE A 5 13.84 -3.06 -1.47
CA PHE A 5 12.83 -3.54 -2.40
C PHE A 5 12.41 -2.37 -3.33
N PRO A 6 12.62 -2.48 -4.65
CA PRO A 6 12.21 -1.44 -5.57
C PRO A 6 10.69 -1.54 -5.76
N CYS A 7 9.96 -0.65 -5.10
CA CYS A 7 8.52 -0.50 -5.32
C CYS A 7 8.25 -0.13 -6.79
N SER A 8 7.44 -0.91 -7.49
CA SER A 8 7.19 -0.76 -8.92
C SER A 8 5.70 -0.94 -9.24
N LEU A 9 5.16 0.00 -10.01
CA LEU A 9 3.77 -0.05 -10.48
C LEU A 9 3.55 -1.17 -11.50
N ARG A 10 4.63 -1.67 -12.13
CA ARG A 10 4.57 -2.75 -13.10
C ARG A 10 4.10 -4.05 -12.47
N GLU A 11 4.60 -4.43 -11.29
CA GLU A 11 4.16 -5.69 -10.67
C GLU A 11 2.68 -5.62 -10.28
N ILE A 12 2.20 -4.44 -9.89
CA ILE A 12 0.78 -4.22 -9.60
C ILE A 12 -0.07 -4.38 -10.86
N GLN A 13 0.39 -3.82 -11.99
CA GLN A 13 -0.30 -4.00 -13.29
C GLN A 13 -0.31 -5.47 -13.74
N GLU A 14 0.78 -6.21 -13.54
CA GLU A 14 0.85 -7.64 -13.85
C GLU A 14 -0.10 -8.45 -12.95
N LEU A 15 -0.16 -8.15 -11.65
CA LEU A 15 -1.14 -8.72 -10.72
C LEU A 15 -2.58 -8.45 -11.19
N ILE A 16 -2.89 -7.20 -11.53
CA ILE A 16 -4.22 -6.79 -12.00
C ILE A 16 -4.65 -7.58 -13.24
N LYS A 17 -3.75 -7.75 -14.22
CA LYS A 17 -4.02 -8.56 -15.42
C LYS A 17 -4.32 -10.03 -15.09
N GLN A 18 -3.65 -10.57 -14.08
CA GLN A 18 -3.77 -11.98 -13.69
C GLN A 18 -5.02 -12.23 -12.86
N CYS A 19 -5.42 -11.28 -12.03
CA CYS A 19 -6.58 -11.41 -11.15
C CYS A 19 -7.86 -10.83 -11.76
N GLY A 20 -7.91 -10.62 -13.09
CA GLY A 20 -9.08 -10.30 -13.94
C GLY A 20 -10.06 -9.25 -13.39
N ASN A 21 -10.81 -9.64 -12.38
CA ASN A 21 -11.79 -8.83 -11.64
C ASN A 21 -11.15 -7.76 -10.73
N ILE A 22 -9.86 -7.86 -10.37
CA ILE A 22 -9.17 -6.79 -9.61
C ILE A 22 -8.92 -5.55 -10.48
N SER A 23 -8.98 -5.67 -11.81
CA SER A 23 -8.82 -4.53 -12.72
C SER A 23 -9.87 -3.44 -12.52
N GLU A 24 -11.09 -3.81 -12.13
CA GLU A 24 -12.14 -2.87 -11.78
C GLU A 24 -11.89 -2.20 -10.41
N LEU A 25 -11.11 -2.83 -9.54
CA LEU A 25 -10.80 -2.36 -8.19
C LEU A 25 -9.59 -1.41 -8.15
N TRP A 26 -8.86 -1.28 -9.27
CA TRP A 26 -7.66 -0.44 -9.37
C TRP A 26 -7.73 0.51 -10.55
N ASP A 27 -7.86 1.81 -10.25
CA ASP A 27 -7.83 2.88 -11.25
C ASP A 27 -6.77 3.93 -10.87
N LEU A 28 -5.60 3.85 -11.50
CA LEU A 28 -4.48 4.76 -11.25
C LEU A 28 -4.83 6.22 -11.58
N LYS A 29 -5.67 6.46 -12.60
CA LYS A 29 -6.07 7.82 -13.00
C LYS A 29 -6.89 8.51 -11.92
N PHE A 30 -7.60 7.72 -11.13
CA PHE A 30 -8.43 8.19 -10.05
C PHE A 30 -7.66 8.44 -8.75
N ASP A 31 -6.71 7.56 -8.44
CA ASP A 31 -5.82 7.71 -7.27
C ASP A 31 -4.90 8.95 -7.41
N VAL A 32 -4.74 9.45 -8.63
CA VAL A 32 -4.01 10.67 -8.97
C VAL A 32 -4.99 11.69 -9.59
N PRO A 33 -5.81 12.39 -8.78
CA PRO A 33 -6.73 13.39 -9.32
C PRO A 33 -5.99 14.47 -10.12
N GLU A 34 -6.53 14.79 -11.30
CA GLU A 34 -6.13 15.93 -12.12
C GLU A 34 -6.48 17.26 -11.43
N PHE A 35 -5.69 18.27 -11.76
CA PHE A 35 -5.61 19.58 -11.09
C PHE A 35 -6.95 20.32 -11.06
N ASN A 36 -7.52 20.51 -9.87
CA ASN A 36 -8.52 21.56 -9.62
C ASN A 36 -8.01 22.53 -8.55
N ASN A 37 -7.99 23.83 -8.87
CA ASN A 37 -7.05 24.84 -8.36
C ASN A 37 -7.18 25.27 -6.88
N SER A 38 -8.27 24.97 -6.17
CA SER A 38 -8.56 25.64 -4.89
C SER A 38 -7.81 25.10 -3.66
N ASN A 39 -7.22 23.90 -3.70
CA ASN A 39 -6.53 23.28 -2.54
C ASN A 39 -5.18 22.62 -2.89
N LEU A 40 -4.55 23.06 -3.98
CA LEU A 40 -3.36 22.43 -4.57
C LEU A 40 -2.19 22.33 -3.59
N GLY A 41 -1.84 23.43 -2.90
CA GLY A 41 -0.69 23.44 -1.98
C GLY A 41 -0.82 22.44 -0.83
N GLY A 42 -2.04 22.27 -0.30
CA GLY A 42 -2.32 21.30 0.77
C GLY A 42 -2.16 19.85 0.31
N LEU A 43 -2.67 19.51 -0.87
CA LEU A 43 -2.51 18.19 -1.47
C LEU A 43 -1.03 17.86 -1.73
N GLN A 44 -0.28 18.81 -2.26
CA GLN A 44 1.15 18.63 -2.55
C GLN A 44 1.96 18.38 -1.27
N LYS A 45 1.71 19.16 -0.21
CA LYS A 45 2.29 18.92 1.12
C LYS A 45 1.92 17.53 1.66
N ASN A 46 0.65 17.14 1.57
CA ASN A 46 0.18 15.82 2.02
C ASN A 46 0.84 14.66 1.27
N ARG A 47 1.02 14.79 -0.06
CA ARG A 47 1.73 13.83 -0.91
C ARG A 47 3.21 13.73 -0.54
N ILE A 48 3.89 14.87 -0.33
CA ILE A 48 5.28 14.91 0.16
C ILE A 48 5.39 14.20 1.51
N LEU A 49 4.49 14.48 2.45
CA LEU A 49 4.45 13.79 3.74
C LEU A 49 4.22 12.28 3.58
N GLY A 50 3.41 11.86 2.61
CA GLY A 50 3.27 10.44 2.24
C GLY A 50 4.58 9.77 1.81
N ILE A 51 5.44 10.49 1.08
CA ILE A 51 6.78 10.00 0.71
C ILE A 51 7.66 9.83 1.95
N PHE A 52 7.54 10.72 2.95
CA PHE A 52 8.26 10.53 4.22
C PHE A 52 7.77 9.29 4.98
N LEU A 53 6.46 9.03 5.04
CA LEU A 53 5.95 7.78 5.64
C LEU A 53 6.55 6.55 4.97
N TRP A 54 6.53 6.53 3.64
CA TRP A 54 7.11 5.44 2.86
C TRP A 54 8.62 5.29 3.09
N THR A 55 9.33 6.41 3.19
CA THR A 55 10.78 6.40 3.45
C THR A 55 11.11 5.77 4.81
N LYS A 56 10.27 6.05 5.82
CA LYS A 56 10.38 5.44 7.15
C LYS A 56 10.12 3.92 7.12
N GLU A 57 9.17 3.45 6.30
CA GLU A 57 8.94 2.01 6.12
C GLU A 57 10.15 1.27 5.52
N LYS A 58 10.99 1.98 4.74
CA LYS A 58 12.28 1.48 4.26
C LYS A 58 13.41 1.58 5.30
N GLU A 59 13.12 1.94 6.55
CA GLU A 59 14.12 2.19 7.60
C GLU A 59 15.11 3.31 7.25
N LYS A 60 14.70 4.24 6.37
CA LYS A 60 15.46 5.43 6.03
C LYS A 60 14.88 6.63 6.79
N ASN A 61 15.71 7.27 7.60
CA ASN A 61 15.25 8.34 8.50
C ASN A 61 15.28 9.74 7.87
N SER A 62 15.98 9.93 6.75
CA SER A 62 16.07 11.21 6.07
C SER A 62 15.99 11.08 4.55
N ILE A 63 15.59 12.16 3.89
CA ILE A 63 15.48 12.20 2.43
C ILE A 63 15.81 13.60 1.90
N THR A 64 16.47 13.66 0.75
CA THR A 64 16.85 14.92 0.10
C THR A 64 15.74 15.43 -0.82
N THR A 65 15.77 16.71 -1.17
CA THR A 65 14.83 17.31 -2.14
C THR A 65 14.80 16.56 -3.48
N ASN A 66 15.96 16.12 -3.98
CA ASN A 66 16.04 15.40 -5.26
C ASN A 66 15.39 14.02 -5.17
N GLU A 67 15.54 13.32 -4.05
CA GLU A 67 14.90 12.02 -3.84
C GLU A 67 13.39 12.17 -3.68
N ILE A 68 12.92 13.21 -2.97
CA ILE A 68 11.48 13.52 -2.87
C ILE A 68 10.90 13.78 -4.26
N LYS A 69 11.56 14.59 -5.10
CA LYS A 69 11.11 14.84 -6.49
C LYS A 69 10.93 13.52 -7.25
N LYS A 70 11.94 12.64 -7.20
CA LYS A 70 11.92 11.35 -7.90
C LYS A 70 10.80 10.43 -7.40
N GLU A 71 10.64 10.28 -6.09
CA GLU A 71 9.56 9.47 -5.52
C GLU A 71 8.19 10.11 -5.80
N PHE A 72 8.09 11.44 -5.81
CA PHE A 72 6.85 12.15 -6.15
C PHE A 72 6.40 11.85 -7.58
N GLU A 73 7.30 12.03 -8.55
CA GLU A 73 7.04 11.74 -9.97
C GLU A 73 6.68 10.27 -10.17
N LYS A 74 7.36 9.37 -9.45
CA LYS A 74 7.10 7.94 -9.48
C LYS A 74 5.70 7.56 -8.97
N PHE A 75 5.27 8.09 -7.83
CA PHE A 75 3.99 7.69 -7.23
C PHE A 75 2.80 8.38 -7.86
N PHE A 76 2.95 9.66 -8.19
CA PHE A 76 1.84 10.48 -8.61
C PHE A 76 1.86 10.73 -10.12
N ASN A 77 2.82 10.19 -10.87
CA ASN A 77 2.92 10.34 -12.33
C ASN A 77 2.73 11.80 -12.80
N ILE A 78 3.22 12.74 -12.00
CA ILE A 78 3.10 14.19 -12.19
C ILE A 78 4.50 14.77 -12.06
N GLU A 79 4.92 15.53 -13.08
CA GLU A 79 6.16 16.30 -13.00
C GLU A 79 6.02 17.43 -11.98
N ILE A 80 7.03 17.56 -11.11
CA ILE A 80 7.09 18.65 -10.15
C ILE A 80 8.47 19.29 -10.18
N SER A 81 8.52 20.61 -10.31
CA SER A 81 9.79 21.32 -10.29
C SER A 81 10.48 21.17 -8.94
N ARG A 82 11.82 21.10 -8.96
CA ARG A 82 12.62 21.03 -7.73
C ARG A 82 12.39 22.25 -6.83
N SER A 83 12.15 23.43 -7.43
CA SER A 83 11.82 24.65 -6.68
C SER A 83 10.50 24.50 -5.93
N ASN A 84 9.46 23.95 -6.54
CA ASN A 84 8.18 23.70 -5.86
C ASN A 84 8.33 22.71 -4.70
N VAL A 85 9.05 21.60 -4.90
CA VAL A 85 9.37 20.67 -3.81
C VAL A 85 10.09 21.39 -2.67
N SER A 86 11.08 22.23 -2.99
CA SER A 86 11.82 23.01 -1.99
C SER A 86 10.92 23.97 -1.22
N THR A 87 9.99 24.65 -1.91
CA THR A 87 9.00 25.54 -1.30
C THR A 87 8.14 24.80 -0.29
N TYR A 88 7.58 23.65 -0.66
CA TYR A 88 6.74 22.86 0.24
C TYR A 88 7.54 22.31 1.44
N LEU A 89 8.78 21.88 1.24
CA LEU A 89 9.65 21.45 2.34
C LEU A 89 9.96 22.57 3.32
N ASN A 90 10.22 23.77 2.83
CA ASN A 90 10.43 24.94 3.69
C ASN A 90 9.17 25.30 4.48
N GLN A 91 7.99 25.25 3.86
CA GLN A 91 6.72 25.45 4.56
C GLN A 91 6.51 24.42 5.66
N LEU A 92 6.69 23.13 5.36
CA LEU A 92 6.57 22.05 6.34
C LEU A 92 7.60 22.15 7.47
N THR A 93 8.80 22.67 7.19
CA THR A 93 9.82 22.96 8.21
C THR A 93 9.39 24.12 9.11
N HIS A 94 8.86 25.20 8.52
CA HIS A 94 8.35 26.35 9.28
C HIS A 94 7.13 25.98 10.14
N GLU A 95 6.29 25.05 9.66
CA GLU A 95 5.15 24.48 10.39
C GLU A 95 5.59 23.49 11.50
N GLY A 96 6.89 23.21 11.65
CA GLY A 96 7.43 22.29 12.65
C GLY A 96 7.25 20.80 12.34
N VAL A 97 6.70 20.47 11.17
CA VAL A 97 6.42 19.08 10.76
C VAL A 97 7.70 18.35 10.35
N LEU A 98 8.65 19.08 9.75
CA LEU A 98 9.94 18.55 9.32
C LEU A 98 11.10 19.26 10.04
N GLU A 99 12.15 18.50 10.30
CA GLU A 99 13.47 19.00 10.62
C GLU A 99 14.36 18.91 9.39
N LYS A 100 15.32 19.83 9.26
CA LYS A 100 16.33 19.80 8.21
C LYS A 100 17.74 19.79 8.78
N GLU A 101 18.60 18.97 8.19
CA GLU A 101 20.02 18.87 8.50
C GLU A 101 20.81 19.24 7.24
N LYS A 102 21.81 20.12 7.37
CA LYS A 102 22.64 20.54 6.24
C LYS A 102 24.02 19.88 6.31
N LYS A 103 24.36 19.12 5.28
CA LYS A 103 25.68 18.49 5.09
C LYS A 103 26.33 19.04 3.83
N GLY A 104 27.09 20.12 4.00
CA GLY A 104 27.69 20.86 2.87
C GLY A 104 26.63 21.47 1.95
N LYS A 105 26.58 21.00 0.69
CA LYS A 105 25.59 21.43 -0.33
C LYS A 105 24.29 20.62 -0.30
N ILE A 106 24.24 19.53 0.48
CA ILE A 106 23.07 18.65 0.57
C ILE A 106 22.25 19.03 1.81
N VAL A 107 20.93 19.05 1.65
CA VAL A 107 19.97 19.24 2.74
C VAL A 107 19.13 17.98 2.84
N ASP A 108 19.23 17.35 3.99
CA ASP A 108 18.43 16.20 4.39
C ASP A 108 17.24 16.69 5.21
N TYR A 109 16.07 16.11 4.95
CA TYR A 109 14.86 16.38 5.71
C TYR A 109 14.42 15.12 6.44
N LYS A 110 13.83 15.26 7.62
CA LYS A 110 13.22 14.17 8.40
C LYS A 110 11.94 14.66 9.06
N ILE A 111 11.04 13.74 9.39
CA ILE A 111 9.86 14.06 10.22
C ILE A 111 10.35 14.43 11.62
N SER A 112 9.89 15.55 12.18
CA SER A 112 10.29 16.01 13.53
C SER A 112 9.77 15.08 14.62
N HIS A 113 8.50 14.66 14.48
CA HIS A 113 7.82 13.79 15.43
C HIS A 113 7.09 12.68 14.71
N ASP A 114 7.32 11.45 15.15
CA ASP A 114 6.66 10.30 14.58
C ASP A 114 5.14 10.45 14.59
N PRO A 115 4.45 10.10 13.49
CA PRO A 115 3.00 10.06 13.51
C PRO A 115 2.55 9.12 14.63
N PRO A 116 1.49 9.47 15.38
CA PRO A 116 1.01 8.63 16.46
C PRO A 116 0.68 7.26 15.88
N MET A 117 1.29 6.21 16.43
CA MET A 117 0.90 4.85 16.08
C MET A 117 -0.51 4.63 16.62
N LEU A 118 -1.45 4.36 15.72
CA LEU A 118 -2.85 4.23 16.08
C LEU A 118 -3.16 2.76 16.35
N PHE A 119 -2.61 2.22 17.43
CA PHE A 119 -3.07 0.94 17.95
C PHE A 119 -4.53 1.13 18.43
N ASN A 120 -5.49 0.50 17.76
CA ASN A 120 -6.93 0.54 18.07
C ASN A 120 -7.62 1.92 18.00
N ARG A 121 -7.09 2.89 17.22
CA ARG A 121 -7.72 4.22 17.03
C ARG A 121 -8.04 4.50 15.56
N GLN A 122 -9.06 5.32 15.29
CA GLN A 122 -9.45 5.70 13.93
C GLN A 122 -8.25 6.30 13.17
N PRO A 123 -7.96 5.83 11.93
CA PRO A 123 -6.80 6.26 11.13
C PRO A 123 -6.85 7.73 10.67
N PHE A 124 -7.90 8.45 11.08
CA PHE A 124 -8.24 9.79 10.62
C PHE A 124 -7.07 10.77 10.70
N TRP A 125 -6.39 10.89 11.85
CA TRP A 125 -5.32 11.88 12.00
C TRP A 125 -4.17 11.64 11.01
N VAL A 126 -3.76 10.38 10.83
CA VAL A 126 -2.67 10.03 9.90
C VAL A 126 -3.11 10.31 8.47
N VAL A 127 -4.27 9.81 8.05
CA VAL A 127 -4.76 9.97 6.68
C VAL A 127 -5.06 11.44 6.34
N TYR A 128 -5.49 12.23 7.32
CA TYR A 128 -5.75 13.66 7.14
C TYR A 128 -4.46 14.43 6.84
N ASN A 129 -3.34 14.04 7.45
CA ASN A 129 -2.07 14.77 7.35
C ASN A 129 -1.11 14.17 6.33
N PHE A 130 -1.12 12.85 6.14
CA PHE A 130 -0.19 12.11 5.29
C PHE A 130 -0.93 11.34 4.20
N CYS A 131 -0.42 11.42 2.97
CA CYS A 131 -0.90 10.55 1.90
C CYS A 131 -0.41 9.12 2.15
N ILE A 132 -1.31 8.20 2.46
CA ILE A 132 -0.99 6.77 2.70
C ILE A 132 -0.75 5.98 1.40
N TYR A 133 -1.08 6.56 0.25
CA TYR A 133 -1.01 5.89 -1.05
C TYR A 133 0.39 5.32 -1.37
N PRO A 134 1.51 6.06 -1.23
CA PRO A 134 2.84 5.51 -1.50
C PRO A 134 3.15 4.23 -0.71
N SER A 135 2.87 4.22 0.60
CA SER A 135 3.10 3.06 1.46
C SER A 135 2.30 1.83 1.02
N TYR A 136 1.00 1.98 0.77
CA TYR A 136 0.18 0.84 0.32
C TYR A 136 0.54 0.37 -1.09
N VAL A 137 0.85 1.28 -2.02
CA VAL A 137 1.33 0.92 -3.36
C VAL A 137 2.56 0.03 -3.25
N CYS A 138 3.51 0.41 -2.40
CA CYS A 138 4.73 -0.36 -2.27
C CYS A 138 4.55 -1.67 -1.53
N ARG A 139 3.65 -1.72 -0.54
CA ARG A 139 3.24 -2.97 0.10
C ARG A 139 2.59 -3.92 -0.92
N LEU A 140 1.70 -3.40 -1.76
CA LEU A 140 1.06 -4.18 -2.81
C LEU A 140 2.08 -4.66 -3.86
N SER A 141 2.96 -3.79 -4.34
CA SER A 141 4.04 -4.16 -5.27
C SER A 141 4.95 -5.24 -4.67
N PHE A 142 5.24 -5.17 -3.37
CA PHE A 142 5.99 -6.22 -2.67
C PHE A 142 5.30 -7.57 -2.75
N PHE A 143 4.05 -7.66 -2.32
CA PHE A 143 3.33 -8.93 -2.38
C PHE A 143 3.08 -9.41 -3.82
N ALA A 144 2.81 -8.51 -4.76
CA ALA A 144 2.70 -8.85 -6.18
C ALA A 144 4.00 -9.47 -6.73
N ASN A 145 5.15 -8.89 -6.40
CA ASN A 145 6.46 -9.45 -6.76
C ASN A 145 6.66 -10.86 -6.17
N LYS A 146 6.26 -11.06 -4.90
CA LYS A 146 6.37 -12.35 -4.23
C LYS A 146 5.38 -13.38 -4.76
N LEU A 147 4.19 -12.96 -5.19
CA LEU A 147 3.23 -13.83 -5.85
C LEU A 147 3.81 -14.41 -7.15
N THR A 148 4.48 -13.58 -7.95
CA THR A 148 5.18 -14.06 -9.16
C THR A 148 6.23 -15.12 -8.84
N MET A 149 6.93 -15.01 -7.70
CA MET A 149 7.87 -16.04 -7.25
C MET A 149 7.15 -17.29 -6.71
N ALA A 150 6.04 -17.12 -5.99
CA ALA A 150 5.24 -18.20 -5.42
C ALA A 150 4.56 -19.06 -6.50
N LYS A 151 4.23 -18.45 -7.66
CA LYS A 151 3.73 -19.14 -8.86
C LYS A 151 4.57 -20.31 -9.31
N VAL A 152 5.87 -20.23 -9.05
CA VAL A 152 6.83 -21.28 -9.42
C VAL A 152 6.85 -22.42 -8.39
N ARG A 153 6.33 -22.20 -7.17
CA ARG A 153 6.50 -23.11 -6.03
C ARG A 153 5.24 -23.91 -5.70
N ASN A 154 4.14 -23.23 -5.35
CA ASN A 154 2.94 -23.86 -4.84
C ASN A 154 1.68 -22.99 -5.04
N LYS A 155 0.61 -23.58 -5.59
CA LYS A 155 -0.71 -22.97 -5.75
C LYS A 155 -1.34 -22.47 -4.44
N GLU A 156 -1.17 -23.21 -3.33
CA GLU A 156 -1.77 -22.81 -2.06
C GLU A 156 -1.10 -21.55 -1.48
N GLU A 157 0.22 -21.43 -1.64
CA GLU A 157 0.95 -20.19 -1.29
C GLU A 157 0.53 -19.02 -2.17
N MET A 158 0.32 -19.27 -3.47
CA MET A 158 -0.20 -18.25 -4.38
C MET A 158 -1.54 -17.71 -3.92
N HIS A 159 -2.48 -18.60 -3.56
CA HIS A 159 -3.81 -18.20 -3.12
C HIS A 159 -3.72 -17.31 -1.87
N VAL A 160 -2.90 -17.69 -0.88
CA VAL A 160 -2.68 -16.84 0.32
C VAL A 160 -2.10 -15.47 -0.06
N MET A 161 -1.13 -15.41 -0.97
CA MET A 161 -0.55 -14.14 -1.43
C MET A 161 -1.56 -13.28 -2.20
N GLU A 162 -2.43 -13.88 -3.02
CA GLU A 162 -3.52 -13.17 -3.71
C GLU A 162 -4.47 -12.52 -2.71
N LEU A 163 -4.87 -13.24 -1.66
CA LEU A 163 -5.71 -12.71 -0.60
C LEU A 163 -5.05 -11.54 0.15
N ILE A 164 -3.73 -11.61 0.40
CA ILE A 164 -2.97 -10.50 1.00
C ILE A 164 -2.99 -9.27 0.08
N CYS A 165 -2.80 -9.45 -1.23
CA CYS A 165 -2.87 -8.37 -2.21
C CYS A 165 -4.25 -7.71 -2.23
N ILE A 166 -5.33 -8.50 -2.30
CA ILE A 166 -6.72 -7.99 -2.28
C ILE A 166 -6.98 -7.20 -0.99
N ASN A 167 -6.60 -7.76 0.16
CA ASN A 167 -6.84 -7.08 1.43
C ASN A 167 -5.99 -5.81 1.59
N THR A 168 -4.80 -5.75 0.96
CA THR A 168 -3.99 -4.53 0.89
C THR A 168 -4.72 -3.43 0.10
N ILE A 169 -5.40 -3.79 -0.98
CA ILE A 169 -6.22 -2.86 -1.78
C ILE A 169 -7.41 -2.37 -0.95
N ILE A 170 -8.11 -3.26 -0.25
CA ILE A 170 -9.24 -2.91 0.65
C ILE A 170 -8.77 -1.92 1.71
N ASN A 171 -7.68 -2.21 2.41
CA ASN A 171 -7.12 -1.35 3.45
C ASN A 171 -6.79 0.03 2.88
N ARG A 172 -6.10 0.10 1.74
CA ARG A 172 -5.83 1.38 1.07
C ARG A 172 -7.11 2.16 0.78
N LEU A 173 -8.11 1.52 0.17
CA LEU A 173 -9.38 2.17 -0.21
C LEU A 173 -10.14 2.69 1.00
N ASP A 174 -10.18 1.92 2.08
CA ASP A 174 -10.73 2.31 3.37
C ASP A 174 -10.12 3.62 3.87
N LYS A 175 -8.79 3.71 3.90
CA LYS A 175 -8.11 4.93 4.35
C LYS A 175 -8.30 6.06 3.33
N CYS A 176 -8.18 5.82 2.04
CA CYS A 176 -8.40 6.85 1.02
C CYS A 176 -9.83 7.42 1.04
N SER A 177 -10.84 6.63 1.45
CA SER A 177 -12.23 7.09 1.56
C SER A 177 -12.47 8.16 2.62
N ILE A 178 -11.59 8.26 3.63
CA ILE A 178 -11.65 9.29 4.68
C ILE A 178 -10.65 10.44 4.45
N CYS A 179 -9.84 10.37 3.38
CA CYS A 179 -8.90 11.43 3.02
C CYS A 179 -9.64 12.72 2.64
N LYS A 180 -9.16 13.88 3.11
CA LYS A 180 -9.73 15.19 2.75
C LYS A 180 -9.51 15.58 1.28
N TYR A 181 -8.55 14.94 0.61
CA TYR A 181 -8.21 15.20 -0.80
C TYR A 181 -8.65 14.09 -1.75
N GLY A 182 -9.10 12.94 -1.22
CA GLY A 182 -9.57 11.82 -2.02
C GLY A 182 -11.02 12.00 -2.44
N ASN A 183 -11.41 11.38 -3.54
CA ASN A 183 -12.82 11.28 -3.92
C ASN A 183 -13.46 10.15 -3.11
N LYS A 184 -14.08 10.54 -2.00
CA LYS A 184 -14.60 9.64 -0.97
C LYS A 184 -15.60 8.62 -1.51
N GLU A 185 -16.53 9.08 -2.35
CA GLU A 185 -17.60 8.25 -2.90
C GLU A 185 -17.06 7.13 -3.78
N LYS A 186 -16.16 7.45 -4.73
CA LYS A 186 -15.58 6.44 -5.61
C LYS A 186 -14.63 5.50 -4.85
N HIS A 187 -13.84 5.98 -3.89
CA HIS A 187 -13.05 5.09 -3.03
C HIS A 187 -13.93 4.12 -2.22
N LEU A 188 -15.05 4.61 -1.66
CA LEU A 188 -15.99 3.79 -0.91
C LEU A 188 -16.67 2.74 -1.80
N LYS A 189 -17.08 3.13 -3.01
CA LYS A 189 -17.66 2.18 -3.99
C LYS A 189 -16.67 1.06 -4.32
N LEU A 190 -15.43 1.40 -4.66
CA LEU A 190 -14.38 0.43 -4.96
C LEU A 190 -14.06 -0.45 -3.74
N LYS A 191 -14.09 0.13 -2.53
CA LYS A 191 -13.88 -0.62 -1.29
C LYS A 191 -14.94 -1.71 -1.13
N LEU A 192 -16.21 -1.36 -1.27
CA LEU A 192 -17.32 -2.31 -1.12
C LEU A 192 -17.24 -3.44 -2.15
N GLN A 193 -16.89 -3.11 -3.40
CA GLN A 193 -16.66 -4.12 -4.44
C GLN A 193 -15.49 -5.05 -4.10
N ALA A 194 -14.41 -4.50 -3.56
CA ALA A 194 -13.24 -5.29 -3.15
C ALA A 194 -13.56 -6.19 -1.93
N GLU A 195 -14.34 -5.70 -0.96
CA GLU A 195 -14.79 -6.45 0.21
C GLU A 195 -15.73 -7.59 -0.18
N GLU A 196 -16.66 -7.36 -1.11
CA GLU A 196 -17.52 -8.42 -1.65
C GLU A 196 -16.70 -9.50 -2.36
N TYR A 197 -15.75 -9.09 -3.21
CA TYR A 197 -14.84 -10.00 -3.88
C TYR A 197 -14.01 -10.82 -2.88
N PHE A 198 -13.46 -10.17 -1.84
CA PHE A 198 -12.69 -10.86 -0.81
C PHE A 198 -13.55 -11.83 0.01
N LYS A 199 -14.79 -11.46 0.33
CA LYS A 199 -15.76 -12.33 1.00
C LYS A 199 -16.03 -13.59 0.18
N ASP A 200 -16.22 -13.45 -1.13
CA ASP A 200 -16.40 -14.58 -2.03
C ASP A 200 -15.17 -15.49 -2.08
N LYS A 201 -13.98 -14.89 -2.16
CA LYS A 201 -12.68 -15.58 -2.18
C LYS A 201 -12.28 -16.21 -0.85
N THR A 202 -13.04 -15.99 0.21
CA THR A 202 -12.69 -16.48 1.55
C THR A 202 -13.80 -17.25 2.25
N LYS A 203 -14.83 -17.71 1.52
CA LYS A 203 -15.97 -18.48 2.05
C LYS A 203 -15.54 -19.71 2.85
N LEU A 204 -14.56 -20.45 2.35
CA LEU A 204 -14.07 -21.69 2.97
C LEU A 204 -12.76 -21.51 3.74
N ILE A 205 -12.24 -20.28 3.80
CA ILE A 205 -10.97 -19.97 4.43
C ILE A 205 -11.16 -19.78 5.95
N PRO A 206 -10.40 -20.50 6.80
CA PRO A 206 -10.51 -20.42 8.25
C PRO A 206 -10.17 -19.04 8.80
N ASN A 207 -10.83 -18.67 9.92
CA ASN A 207 -10.67 -17.35 10.53
C ASN A 207 -9.23 -17.03 10.96
N GLU A 208 -8.48 -18.04 11.45
CA GLU A 208 -7.07 -17.86 11.83
C GLU A 208 -6.22 -17.36 10.64
N LEU A 209 -6.44 -17.91 9.45
CA LEU A 209 -5.74 -17.47 8.23
C LEU A 209 -6.22 -16.08 7.79
N LYS A 210 -7.53 -15.78 7.90
CA LYS A 210 -8.06 -14.43 7.61
C LYS A 210 -7.41 -13.36 8.47
N VAL A 211 -7.34 -13.57 9.78
CA VAL A 211 -6.69 -12.63 10.72
C VAL A 211 -5.22 -12.44 10.37
N TYR A 212 -4.52 -13.51 9.97
CA TYR A 212 -3.13 -13.41 9.54
C TYR A 212 -2.97 -12.61 8.24
N ILE A 213 -3.84 -12.83 7.26
CA ILE A 213 -3.89 -12.07 5.99
C ILE A 213 -4.14 -10.59 6.27
N GLU A 214 -5.12 -10.27 7.11
CA GLU A 214 -5.48 -8.91 7.50
C GLU A 214 -4.29 -8.16 8.10
N LYS A 215 -3.59 -8.80 9.04
CA LYS A 215 -2.41 -8.22 9.70
C LYS A 215 -1.25 -7.99 8.73
N LEU A 216 -1.04 -8.89 7.77
CA LEU A 216 0.02 -8.73 6.75
C LEU A 216 -0.33 -7.66 5.71
N ALA A 217 -1.61 -7.48 5.40
CA ALA A 217 -2.07 -6.50 4.43
C ALA A 217 -2.07 -5.05 4.98
N GLU A 218 -2.05 -4.88 6.30
CA GLU A 218 -2.12 -3.58 6.96
C GLU A 218 -0.73 -2.94 7.18
N LEU A 219 -0.64 -1.61 7.13
CA LEU A 219 0.59 -0.88 7.45
C LEU A 219 0.89 -0.94 8.96
N GLU A 220 2.17 -0.91 9.32
CA GLU A 220 2.61 -0.95 10.72
C GLU A 220 2.03 0.21 11.55
N ILE A 221 1.92 1.40 10.97
CA ILE A 221 1.34 2.58 11.61
C ILE A 221 -0.15 2.41 11.97
N PHE A 222 -0.81 1.42 11.38
CA PHE A 222 -2.20 1.03 11.62
C PHE A 222 -2.30 -0.35 12.29
N GLY A 223 -1.22 -0.85 12.90
CA GLY A 223 -1.20 -2.12 13.66
C GLY A 223 -0.89 -3.37 12.82
N GLY A 224 -0.53 -3.21 11.55
CA GLY A 224 -0.09 -4.31 10.70
C GLY A 224 1.36 -4.75 10.94
N GLU A 225 1.79 -5.76 10.19
CA GLU A 225 3.16 -6.30 10.28
C GLU A 225 4.18 -5.48 9.47
N LYS A 226 5.42 -5.42 9.96
CA LYS A 226 6.55 -4.78 9.25
C LYS A 226 7.19 -5.76 8.27
N ILE A 227 6.84 -5.62 6.99
CA ILE A 227 7.19 -6.60 5.93
C ILE A 227 8.50 -6.32 5.19
N PHE A 228 8.98 -5.07 5.19
CA PHE A 228 10.17 -4.67 4.45
C PHE A 228 11.48 -4.96 5.18
N SER A 229 11.42 -5.38 6.45
CA SER A 229 12.60 -5.73 7.23
C SER A 229 13.17 -7.08 6.76
N ILE A 230 14.47 -7.11 6.48
CA ILE A 230 15.23 -8.30 6.08
C ILE A 230 15.08 -9.43 7.11
N LEU A 231 14.97 -9.09 8.39
CA LEU A 231 14.82 -10.06 9.49
C LEU A 231 13.40 -10.64 9.60
N ASN A 232 12.39 -9.90 9.13
CA ASN A 232 11.00 -10.30 9.27
C ASN A 232 10.51 -11.14 8.10
N TRP A 233 10.98 -10.87 6.88
CA TRP A 233 10.48 -11.56 5.70
C TRP A 233 10.63 -13.10 5.77
N PRO A 234 11.76 -13.70 6.20
CA PRO A 234 11.86 -15.15 6.35
C PRO A 234 10.83 -15.74 7.32
N LYS A 235 10.52 -15.02 8.41
CA LYS A 235 9.49 -15.43 9.38
C LYS A 235 8.10 -15.36 8.76
N ILE A 236 7.81 -14.28 8.03
CA ILE A 236 6.53 -14.08 7.33
C ILE A 236 6.34 -15.18 6.27
N THR A 237 7.36 -15.47 5.46
CA THR A 237 7.29 -16.54 4.46
C THR A 237 7.09 -17.91 5.10
N GLY A 238 7.81 -18.21 6.18
CA GLY A 238 7.65 -19.47 6.90
C GLY A 238 6.21 -19.65 7.41
N LYS A 239 5.60 -18.58 7.94
CA LYS A 239 4.19 -18.58 8.36
C LYS A 239 3.22 -18.72 7.18
N ILE A 240 3.48 -18.09 6.04
CA ILE A 240 2.64 -18.27 4.85
C ILE A 240 2.68 -19.71 4.37
N MET A 241 3.87 -20.31 4.29
CA MET A 241 4.05 -21.72 3.93
C MET A 241 3.36 -22.65 4.93
N TYR A 242 3.48 -22.35 6.23
CA TYR A 242 2.79 -23.09 7.29
C TYR A 242 1.27 -23.04 7.09
N PHE A 243 0.67 -21.86 6.88
CA PHE A 243 -0.76 -21.75 6.67
C PHE A 243 -1.24 -22.40 5.38
N ALA A 244 -0.48 -22.25 4.29
CA ALA A 244 -0.76 -22.91 3.02
C ALA A 244 -0.76 -24.44 3.17
N SER A 245 0.15 -24.99 3.97
CA SER A 245 0.18 -26.42 4.28
C SER A 245 -0.93 -26.86 5.24
N LYS A 246 -1.14 -26.12 6.34
CA LYS A 246 -2.14 -26.41 7.37
C LYS A 246 -3.57 -26.41 6.80
N TYR A 247 -3.87 -25.45 5.92
CA TYR A 247 -5.21 -25.22 5.37
C TYR A 247 -5.32 -25.58 3.89
N LYS A 248 -4.48 -26.54 3.45
CA LYS A 248 -4.40 -26.97 2.04
C LYS A 248 -5.74 -27.38 1.46
N GLU A 249 -6.54 -28.17 2.19
CA GLU A 249 -7.85 -28.64 1.72
C GLU A 249 -8.85 -27.48 1.59
N ASN A 250 -8.89 -26.56 2.57
CA ASN A 250 -9.72 -25.37 2.51
C ASN A 250 -9.39 -24.50 1.30
N LEU A 251 -8.09 -24.28 1.03
CA LEU A 251 -7.62 -23.48 -0.10
C LEU A 251 -7.98 -24.12 -1.44
N LYS A 252 -7.83 -25.44 -1.56
CA LYS A 252 -8.24 -26.19 -2.76
C LYS A 252 -9.75 -26.15 -2.99
N ASN A 253 -10.53 -26.35 -1.94
CA ASN A 253 -11.99 -26.30 -2.04
C ASN A 253 -12.46 -24.89 -2.42
N GLN A 254 -11.79 -23.85 -1.92
CA GLN A 254 -12.05 -22.47 -2.31
C GLN A 254 -11.72 -22.22 -3.79
N GLU A 255 -10.61 -22.74 -4.31
CA GLU A 255 -10.25 -22.62 -5.72
C GLU A 255 -11.31 -23.28 -6.63
N VAL A 256 -11.83 -24.45 -6.25
CA VAL A 256 -12.92 -25.12 -6.99
C VAL A 256 -14.22 -24.31 -6.93
N LEU A 257 -14.55 -23.74 -5.76
CA LEU A 257 -15.72 -22.88 -5.62
C LEU A 257 -15.61 -21.64 -6.51
N ASP A 258 -14.43 -21.03 -6.56
CA ASP A 258 -14.15 -19.85 -7.38
C ASP A 258 -14.33 -20.13 -8.86
N GLN A 259 -13.86 -21.28 -9.35
CA GLN A 259 -14.04 -21.70 -10.76
C GLN A 259 -15.52 -21.85 -11.11
N ARG A 260 -16.29 -22.52 -10.25
CA ARG A 260 -17.74 -22.68 -10.44
C ARG A 260 -18.48 -21.34 -10.45
N MET A 261 -18.09 -20.41 -9.58
CA MET A 261 -18.69 -19.06 -9.55
C MET A 261 -18.40 -18.27 -10.83
N VAL A 262 -17.23 -18.47 -11.46
CA VAL A 262 -16.91 -17.85 -12.76
C VAL A 262 -17.75 -18.45 -13.88
N GLU A 263 -17.87 -19.78 -13.93
CA GLU A 263 -18.70 -20.48 -14.92
C GLU A 263 -20.17 -20.04 -14.87
N MET A 264 -20.74 -19.94 -13.67
CA MET A 264 -22.12 -19.49 -13.47
C MET A 264 -22.36 -18.03 -13.90
N LYS A 265 -21.34 -17.16 -13.86
CA LYS A 265 -21.46 -15.76 -14.30
C LYS A 265 -21.31 -15.61 -15.83
N ALA A 266 -20.79 -16.64 -16.50
CA ALA A 266 -20.60 -16.65 -17.95
C ALA A 266 -21.78 -17.30 -18.71
N THR A 267 -22.74 -17.87 -17.98
CA THR A 267 -24.00 -18.45 -18.50
C THR A 267 -25.15 -17.48 -18.28
#